data_AF-A0A9E1KRM0-F1
#
_entry.id   AF-A0A9E1KRM0-F1
#
_cell.length_a   1.000
_cell.length_b   1.000
_cell.length_c   1.000
_cell.angle_alpha   90.00
_cell.angle_beta   90.00
_cell.angle_gamma   90.00
#
_symmetry.space_group_name_H-M   'P 1'
#
loop_
_entity.id
_entity.type
_entity.pdbx_description
1 polymer ?
#
loop_
_entity_poly.entity_id
_entity_poly.type
_entity_poly.pdbx_seq_one_letter_code
_entity_poly.pdbx_strand_id
1 'polypeptide(L)' 'MISIGVVNTGVMGIQGGLNDLEREANQIARAGHDDPSSENVVESLVELEKAERQVGASAKVVKAAVETQDTLFEAWA' A
#
# COMPACT_ATOMS: atom_id res chain seq x y z
N MET A 1 5.76 -16.76 -17.37
CA MET A 1 5.43 -17.05 -15.95
C MET A 1 5.67 -15.86 -15.00
N ILE A 2 6.28 -14.74 -15.44
CA ILE A 2 6.63 -13.60 -14.56
C ILE A 2 5.42 -12.68 -14.25
N SER A 3 4.37 -12.65 -15.09
CA SER A 3 3.32 -11.62 -14.97
C SER A 3 2.28 -11.84 -13.85
N ILE A 4 1.78 -13.08 -13.65
CA ILE A 4 0.66 -13.30 -12.71
C ILE A 4 1.11 -13.27 -11.25
N GLY A 5 2.27 -13.87 -10.94
CA GLY A 5 2.77 -13.94 -9.55
C GLY A 5 3.18 -12.57 -9.00
N VAL A 6 3.80 -11.73 -9.83
CA VAL A 6 4.23 -10.37 -9.45
C VAL A 6 3.02 -9.45 -9.30
N VAL A 7 2.06 -9.50 -10.23
CA VAL A 7 0.81 -8.74 -10.12
C VAL A 7 0.03 -9.15 -8.87
N ASN A 8 -0.10 -10.45 -8.60
CA ASN A 8 -0.81 -10.92 -7.41
C ASN A 8 -0.13 -10.44 -6.11
N THR A 9 1.20 -10.50 -6.06
CA THR A 9 1.97 -9.96 -4.93
C THR A 9 1.77 -8.47 -4.75
N GLY A 10 1.78 -7.70 -5.85
CA GLY A 10 1.50 -6.27 -5.82
C GLY A 10 0.08 -5.97 -5.34
N VAL A 11 -0.94 -6.69 -5.82
CA VAL A 11 -2.33 -6.53 -5.37
C VAL A 11 -2.49 -6.89 -3.89
N MET A 12 -1.88 -7.98 -3.42
CA MET A 12 -1.89 -8.33 -2.01
C MET A 12 -1.23 -7.25 -1.13
N GLY A 13 -0.12 -6.66 -1.59
CA GLY A 13 0.54 -5.56 -0.89
C GLY A 13 -0.31 -4.28 -0.81
N ILE A 14 -1.06 -3.97 -1.87
CA ILE A 14 -2.05 -2.88 -1.88
C ILE A 14 -3.15 -3.17 -0.86
N GLN A 15 -3.76 -4.35 -0.89
CA GLN A 15 -4.84 -4.71 0.02
C GLN A 15 -4.39 -4.69 1.48
N GLY A 16 -3.21 -5.22 1.78
CA GLY A 16 -2.62 -5.18 3.11
C GLY A 16 -2.38 -3.74 3.58
N GLY A 17 -1.75 -2.92 2.74
CA GLY A 17 -1.47 -1.52 3.08
C GLY A 17 -2.74 -0.68 3.26
N LEU A 18 -3.80 -0.95 2.51
CA LEU A 18 -5.11 -0.29 2.71
C LEU A 18 -5.76 -0.66 4.05
N ASN A 19 -5.69 -1.93 4.45
CA ASN A 19 -6.18 -2.36 5.75
C ASN A 19 -5.41 -1.70 6.91
N ASP A 20 -4.08 -1.60 6.77
CA ASP A 20 -3.26 -0.91 7.77
C ASP A 20 -3.56 0.59 7.81
N LEU A 21 -3.71 1.24 6.64
CA LEU A 21 -4.16 2.64 6.52
C LEU A 21 -5.48 2.88 7.25
N GLU A 22 -6.48 2.04 7.02
CA GLU A 22 -7.79 2.15 7.67
C GLU A 22 -7.68 1.96 9.19
N ARG A 23 -6.85 1.01 9.65
CA ARG A 23 -6.63 0.78 11.08
C ARG A 23 -5.99 1.98 11.76
N GLU A 24 -4.91 2.52 11.20
CA GLU A 24 -4.19 3.65 11.80
C GLU A 24 -5.02 4.94 11.73
N ALA A 25 -5.77 5.17 10.65
CA ALA A 25 -6.69 6.29 10.54
C ALA A 25 -7.77 6.25 11.64
N ASN A 26 -8.32 5.07 11.93
CA ASN A 26 -9.28 4.88 13.01
C ASN A 26 -8.66 5.11 14.39
N GLN A 27 -7.40 4.72 14.61
CA GLN A 27 -6.69 4.99 15.87
C GLN A 27 -6.48 6.49 16.08
N ILE A 28 -6.06 7.22 15.05
CA ILE A 28 -5.91 8.68 15.10
C ILE A 28 -7.25 9.35 15.41
N ALA A 29 -8.33 8.93 14.73
CA ALA A 29 -9.67 9.48 14.96
C ALA A 29 -10.18 9.26 16.39
N ARG A 30 -9.91 8.08 16.98
CA ARG A 30 -10.29 7.75 18.37
C ARG A 30 -9.44 8.46 19.41
N ALA A 31 -8.14 8.63 19.15
CA ALA A 31 -7.24 9.36 20.05
C ALA A 31 -7.68 10.83 20.21
N GLY A 32 -8.33 11.41 19.20
CA GLY A 32 -8.96 12.73 19.32
C GLY A 32 -10.20 12.78 20.23
N HIS A 33 -10.78 11.64 20.62
CA HIS A 33 -12.02 11.56 21.39
C HIS A 33 -11.83 10.98 22.81
N ASP A 34 -11.07 9.88 22.95
CA ASP A 34 -11.08 9.04 24.16
C ASP A 34 -9.86 9.25 25.08
N ASP A 35 -8.65 9.46 24.53
CA ASP A 35 -7.43 9.82 25.30
C ASP A 35 -6.34 10.36 24.34
N PRO A 36 -6.03 11.68 24.35
CA PRO A 36 -5.15 12.33 23.38
C PRO A 36 -3.67 12.23 23.75
N SER A 37 -3.23 11.08 24.26
CA SER A 37 -1.81 10.77 24.43
C SER A 37 -1.06 11.08 23.12
N SER A 38 -0.23 12.14 23.14
CA SER A 38 0.45 12.63 21.94
C SER A 38 1.40 11.60 21.34
N GLU A 39 1.94 10.71 22.18
CA GLU A 39 2.86 9.65 21.77
C GLU A 39 2.13 8.57 20.94
N ASN A 40 0.93 8.17 21.35
CA ASN A 40 0.10 7.22 20.60
C ASN A 40 -0.35 7.81 19.24
N VAL A 41 -0.69 9.10 19.19
CA VAL A 41 -1.08 9.77 17.95
C VAL A 41 0.09 9.88 16.97
N VAL A 42 1.28 10.22 17.47
CA VAL A 42 2.50 10.32 16.65
C VAL A 42 2.87 8.95 16.08
N GLU A 43 2.80 7.88 16.87
CA GLU A 43 3.04 6.52 16.40
C GLU A 43 2.06 6.14 15.28
N SER A 44 0.75 6.31 15.50
CA SER A 44 -0.25 6.00 14.47
C SER A 44 -0.09 6.84 13.20
N LEU A 45 0.34 8.10 13.30
CA LEU A 45 0.63 8.94 12.12
C LEU A 45 1.83 8.41 11.31
N VAL A 46 2.89 7.97 12.00
CA VAL A 46 4.06 7.37 11.34
C VAL A 46 3.69 6.05 10.68
N GLU A 47 2.90 5.21 11.36
CA GLU A 47 2.42 3.94 10.79
C GLU A 47 1.46 4.15 9.62
N LEU A 48 0.59 5.17 9.67
CA LEU A 48 -0.28 5.59 8.57
C LEU A 48 0.55 5.92 7.32
N GLU A 49 1.62 6.71 7.46
CA GLU A 49 2.47 7.10 6.34
C GLU A 49 3.28 5.91 5.79
N LYS A 50 3.71 4.98 6.65
CA LYS A 50 4.34 3.73 6.19
C LYS A 50 3.37 2.89 5.36
N ALA A 51 2.12 2.75 5.81
CA ALA A 51 1.08 2.03 5.09
C ALA A 51 0.78 2.66 3.73
N GLU A 52 0.70 3.99 3.65
CA GLU A 52 0.56 4.71 2.38
C GLU A 52 1.74 4.43 1.42
N ARG A 53 2.98 4.52 1.93
CA ARG A 53 4.17 4.22 1.14
C ARG A 53 4.20 2.76 0.67
N GLN A 54 3.72 1.82 1.47
CA GLN A 54 3.57 0.42 1.09
C GLN A 54 2.59 0.25 -0.06
N VAL A 55 1.39 0.86 0.03
CA VAL A 55 0.41 0.85 -1.07
C VAL A 55 1.03 1.41 -2.35
N GLY A 56 1.69 2.56 -2.25
CA GLY A 56 2.36 3.20 -3.39
C GLY A 56 3.48 2.34 -4.00
N ALA A 57 4.28 1.66 -3.18
CA ALA A 57 5.32 0.76 -3.63
C ALA A 57 4.73 -0.46 -4.36
N SER A 58 3.70 -1.09 -3.78
CA SER A 58 3.02 -2.23 -4.39
C SER A 58 2.30 -1.85 -5.70
N ALA A 59 1.71 -0.66 -5.79
CA ALA A 59 1.14 -0.14 -7.04
C ALA A 59 2.20 0.04 -8.14
N LYS A 60 3.41 0.50 -7.80
CA LYS A 60 4.53 0.57 -8.75
C LYS A 60 4.94 -0.80 -9.27
N VAL A 61 4.92 -1.83 -8.42
CA VAL A 61 5.21 -3.22 -8.83
C VAL A 61 4.18 -3.72 -9.85
N VAL A 62 2.89 -3.49 -9.60
CA VAL A 62 1.82 -3.85 -10.55
C VAL A 62 2.00 -3.11 -11.87
N LYS A 63 2.26 -1.79 -11.82
CA LYS A 63 2.48 -0.96 -13.01
C LYS A 63 3.66 -1.46 -13.84
N ALA A 64 4.80 -1.71 -13.21
CA ALA A 64 5.99 -2.21 -13.90
C ALA A 64 5.76 -3.59 -14.53
N ALA A 65 4.99 -4.46 -13.86
CA ALA A 65 4.64 -5.77 -14.41
C ALA A 65 3.76 -5.66 -15.67
N VAL A 66 2.79 -4.73 -15.67
CA VAL A 66 1.94 -4.44 -16.84
C VAL A 66 2.76 -3.81 -17.97
N GLU A 67 3.57 -2.79 -17.69
CA GLU A 67 4.41 -2.14 -18.70
C GLU A 67 5.43 -3.12 -19.32
N THR A 68 5.99 -4.04 -18.53
CA THR A 68 6.85 -5.11 -19.06
C THR A 68 6.08 -6.06 -19.96
N GLN A 69 4.82 -6.36 -19.64
CA GLN A 69 3.98 -7.20 -20.49
C GLN A 69 3.61 -6.50 -21.81
N ASP A 70 3.26 -5.21 -21.76
CA ASP A 70 2.93 -4.42 -22.94
C ASP A 70 4.13 -4.26 -23.87
N THR A 71 5.30 -3.90 -23.32
CA THR A 71 6.54 -3.80 -24.10
C THR A 71 6.94 -5.13 -24.75
N LEU A 72 6.68 -6.26 -24.08
CA LEU A 72 6.83 -7.57 -24.72
C LEU A 72 5.84 -7.70 -25.87
N PHE A 73 4.54 -7.45 -25.67
CA PHE A 73 3.58 -7.55 -26.78
C PHE A 73 3.94 -6.66 -27.97
N GLU A 74 4.38 -5.42 -27.76
CA GLU A 74 4.82 -4.51 -28.82
C GLU A 74 6.05 -5.03 -29.57
N ALA A 75 7.01 -5.66 -28.88
CA ALA A 75 8.22 -6.17 -29.51
C ALA A 75 7.98 -7.40 -30.41
N TRP A 76 6.87 -8.12 -30.21
CA TRP A 76 6.54 -9.36 -30.93
C TRP A 76 5.27 -9.25 -31.79
N ALA A 77 4.65 -8.07 -31.86
CA ALA A 77 3.51 -7.74 -32.73
C ALA A 77 3.98 -7.13 -34.07
#